data_AF-A0A9N9KEL4-F1
#
_entry.id   AF-A0A9N9KEL4-F1
#
_cell.length_a   1.000
_cell.length_b   1.000
_cell.length_c   1.000
_cell.angle_alpha   90.00
_cell.angle_beta   90.00
_cell.angle_gamma   90.00
#
_symmetry.space_group_name_H-M   'P 1'
#
loop_
_entity.id
_entity.type
_entity.pdbx_description
1 polymer ?
#
loop_
_entity_poly.entity_id
_entity_poly.type
_entity_poly.pdbx_seq_one_letter_code
_entity_poly.pdbx_strand_id
1 'polypeptide(L)' 'VFASIKEHQPANIHELAQLLHRDYTNVWRDCQVLANCGIIELKEKGKETKPVALYEQIVLDFPVNKKVLARRSEDLEVGV' A
#
# COMPACT_ATOMS: atom_id res chain seq x y z
N VAL A 1 4.32 1.70 2.18
CA VAL A 1 4.99 0.58 1.49
C VAL A 1 5.46 0.98 0.10
N PHE A 2 4.57 1.23 -0.87
CA PHE A 2 4.98 1.62 -2.24
C PHE A 2 5.93 2.83 -2.28
N ALA A 3 5.58 3.94 -1.60
CA ALA A 3 6.43 5.13 -1.55
C ALA A 3 7.85 4.82 -1.04
N SER A 4 7.97 4.02 0.02
CA SER A 4 9.27 3.61 0.58
C SER A 4 10.06 2.67 -0.34
N ILE A 5 9.39 1.77 -1.06
CA ILE A 5 10.03 0.93 -2.10
C ILE A 5 10.62 1.82 -3.19
N LYS A 6 9.86 2.82 -3.65
CA LYS A 6 10.28 3.76 -4.68
C LYS A 6 11.45 4.63 -4.20
N GLU A 7 11.33 5.24 -3.02
CA GLU A 7 12.27 6.24 -2.51
C GLU A 7 13.59 5.63 -2.06
N HIS A 8 13.54 4.48 -1.37
CA HIS A 8 14.73 3.90 -0.73
C HIS A 8 15.28 2.67 -1.47
N GLN A 9 14.55 2.09 -2.42
CA GLN A 9 14.96 0.93 -3.20
C GLN A 9 15.62 -0.19 -2.36
N PRO A 10 14.93 -0.66 -1.29
CA PRO A 10 15.52 -1.61 -0.34
C PRO A 10 16.00 -2.88 -1.05
N ALA A 11 17.08 -3.46 -0.53
CA ALA A 11 17.66 -4.68 -1.06
C ALA A 11 16.72 -5.88 -0.90
N ASN A 12 15.93 -5.91 0.18
CA ASN A 12 14.98 -6.98 0.47
C ASN A 12 13.82 -6.52 1.37
N ILE A 13 12.85 -7.43 1.60
CA ILE A 13 11.66 -7.17 2.43
C ILE A 13 12.01 -6.89 3.90
N HIS A 14 13.09 -7.48 4.42
CA HIS A 14 13.51 -7.25 5.81
C HIS A 14 13.99 -5.80 6.01
N GLU A 15 14.83 -5.30 5.11
CA GLU A 15 15.26 -3.90 5.11
C GLU A 15 14.06 -2.95 4.96
N LEU A 16 13.13 -3.26 4.06
CA LEU A 16 11.89 -2.48 3.92
C LEU A 16 11.09 -2.43 5.23
N ALA A 17 11.00 -3.53 5.96
CA ALA A 17 10.31 -3.59 7.24
C ALA A 17 11.00 -2.72 8.31
N GLN A 18 12.33 -2.71 8.33
CA GLN A 18 13.12 -1.85 9.19
C GLN A 18 12.92 -0.36 8.86
N LEU A 19 12.95 0.02 7.56
CA LEU A 19 12.70 1.38 7.09
C LEU A 19 11.30 1.88 7.47
N LEU A 20 10.31 0.99 7.46
CA LEU A 20 8.93 1.32 7.82
C LEU A 20 8.64 1.25 9.33
N HIS A 21 9.60 0.77 10.14
CA HIS A 21 9.39 0.43 11.55
C HIS A 21 8.16 -0.46 11.79
N ARG A 22 7.95 -1.46 10.92
CA ARG A 22 6.83 -2.41 10.98
C ARG A 22 7.34 -3.84 11.01
N ASP A 23 6.49 -4.76 11.48
CA ASP A 23 6.82 -6.18 11.47
C ASP A 23 6.90 -6.72 10.04
N TYR A 24 7.79 -7.70 9.86
CA TYR A 24 8.05 -8.33 8.56
C TYR A 24 6.78 -8.91 7.91
N THR A 25 5.94 -9.60 8.69
CA THR A 25 4.77 -10.33 8.17
C THR A 25 3.75 -9.39 7.53
N ASN A 26 3.47 -8.26 8.17
CA ASN A 26 2.56 -7.26 7.61
C ASN A 26 3.15 -6.57 6.38
N VAL A 27 4.46 -6.27 6.38
CA VAL A 27 5.14 -5.66 5.23
C VAL A 27 5.18 -6.63 4.03
N TRP A 28 5.43 -7.91 4.28
CA TRP A 28 5.37 -8.95 3.27
C TRP A 28 3.96 -9.06 2.64
N ARG A 29 2.91 -9.08 3.47
CA ARG A 29 1.53 -9.11 2.99
C ARG A 29 1.20 -7.89 2.12
N ASP A 30 1.60 -6.69 2.55
CA ASP A 30 1.41 -5.47 1.76
C ASP A 30 2.14 -5.56 0.41
N CYS A 31 3.37 -6.09 0.39
CA CYS A 31 4.13 -6.32 -0.84
C CYS A 31 3.44 -7.33 -1.77
N GLN A 32 2.88 -8.42 -1.22
CA GLN A 32 2.11 -9.39 -1.99
C GLN A 32 0.87 -8.76 -2.64
N VAL A 33 0.13 -7.93 -1.89
CA VAL A 33 -1.03 -7.21 -2.43
C VAL A 33 -0.61 -6.29 -3.58
N LEU A 34 0.45 -5.50 -3.39
CA LEU A 34 0.95 -4.60 -4.43
C LEU A 34 1.44 -5.37 -5.67
N ALA A 35 2.09 -6.52 -5.48
CA ALA A 35 2.55 -7.37 -6.58
C ALA A 35 1.38 -7.99 -7.34
N ASN A 36 0.35 -8.47 -6.64
CA ASN A 36 -0.86 -9.00 -7.24
C ASN A 36 -1.66 -7.95 -8.02
N CYS A 37 -1.59 -6.69 -7.60
CA CYS A 37 -2.14 -5.55 -8.36
C CYS A 37 -1.25 -5.13 -9.55
N GLY A 38 -0.07 -5.74 -9.72
CA GLY A 38 0.91 -5.37 -10.75
C GLY A 38 1.58 -4.02 -10.52
N ILE A 39 1.56 -3.50 -9.29
CA ILE A 39 2.12 -2.19 -8.93
C ILE A 39 3.63 -2.27 -8.64
N ILE A 40 4.06 -3.41 -8.08
CA ILE A 40 5.46 -3.73 -7.84
C ILE A 40 5.79 -5.11 -8.41
N GLU A 41 7.07 -5.39 -8.62
CA GLU A 41 7.60 -6.72 -8.90
C GLU A 41 8.37 -7.24 -7.68
N LEU A 42 8.27 -8.55 -7.41
CA LEU A 42 9.06 -9.23 -6.38
C LEU A 42 10.13 -10.07 -7.07
N LYS A 43 11.38 -9.57 -7.08
CA LYS A 43 12.51 -10.27 -7.70
C LYS A 43 13.20 -11.17 -6.70
N GLU A 44 13.30 -12.44 -7.01
CA GLU A 44 14.08 -13.38 -6.21
C GLU A 44 15.58 -13.22 -6.52
N LYS A 45 16.39 -13.05 -5.48
CA LYS A 45 17.85 -13.03 -5.56
C LYS A 45 18.40 -13.99 -4.51
N GLY A 46 18.57 -15.24 -4.90
CA GLY A 46 18.98 -16.31 -3.98
C GLY A 46 17.90 -16.59 -2.95
N LYS A 47 18.17 -16.33 -1.67
CA LYS A 47 17.21 -16.52 -0.56
C LYS A 47 16.40 -15.27 -0.22
N GLU A 48 16.70 -14.14 -0.86
CA GLU A 48 16.06 -12.87 -0.56
C GLU A 48 15.11 -12.46 -1.68
N THR A 49 14.06 -11.75 -1.30
CA THR A 49 13.09 -11.17 -2.24
C THR A 49 13.25 -9.66 -2.23
N LYS A 50 13.58 -9.09 -3.38
CA LYS A 50 13.70 -7.64 -3.59
C LYS A 50 12.40 -7.07 -4.16
N PRO A 51 11.73 -6.14 -3.47
CA PRO A 51 10.59 -5.41 -4.05
C PRO A 51 11.09 -4.31 -4.99
N VAL A 52 10.47 -4.17 -6.16
CA VAL A 52 10.81 -3.17 -7.17
C VAL A 52 9.55 -2.45 -7.63
N ALA A 53 9.51 -1.11 -7.52
CA ALA A 53 8.39 -0.33 -8.02
C ALA A 53 8.37 -0.34 -9.56
N LEU A 54 7.21 -0.59 -10.16
CA LEU A 54 7.03 -0.60 -11.62
C LEU A 54 6.55 0.75 -12.18
N TYR A 55 6.10 1.65 -11.30
CA TYR A 55 5.56 2.96 -11.67
C TYR A 55 6.19 4.05 -10.83
N GLU A 56 6.18 5.26 -11.37
CA GLU A 56 6.62 6.46 -10.66
C GLU A 56 5.54 7.02 -9.72
N GLN A 57 4.26 6.83 -10.05
CA GLN A 57 3.15 7.40 -9.29
C GLN A 57 1.91 6.53 -9.41
N ILE A 58 1.10 6.51 -8.35
CA ILE A 58 -0.24 5.92 -8.33
C ILE A 58 -1.23 7.06 -8.10
N VAL A 59 -2.21 7.19 -8.98
CA VAL A 59 -3.32 8.13 -8.82
C VAL A 59 -4.60 7.32 -8.64
N LEU A 60 -5.27 7.52 -7.52
CA LEU A 60 -6.57 6.92 -7.24
C LEU A 60 -7.62 8.02 -7.26
N ASP A 61 -8.52 7.96 -8.25
CA ASP A 61 -9.65 8.88 -8.36
C ASP A 61 -10.93 8.15 -7.96
N PHE A 62 -11.54 8.61 -6.85
CA PHE A 62 -12.74 8.01 -6.29
C PHE A 62 -13.89 9.01 -6.38
N PRO A 63 -14.83 8.85 -7.32
CA PRO A 63 -16.00 9.71 -7.39
C PRO A 63 -16.89 9.49 -6.16
N VAL A 64 -17.40 10.57 -5.58
CA VAL A 64 -18.23 10.48 -4.38
C VAL A 64 -19.62 9.95 -4.74
N ASN A 65 -20.04 8.89 -4.05
CA ASN A 65 -21.41 8.41 -4.15
C ASN A 65 -22.35 9.29 -3.31
N LYS A 66 -23.16 10.12 -3.98
CA LYS A 66 -24.13 11.04 -3.35
C LYS A 66 -25.09 10.37 -2.37
N LYS A 67 -25.39 9.07 -2.55
CA LYS A 67 -26.26 8.31 -1.63
C LYS A 67 -25.61 8.04 -0.27
N VAL A 68 -24.27 7.95 -0.22
CA VAL A 68 -23.52 7.77 1.04
C VAL A 68 -23.49 9.08 1.83
N LEU A 69 -23.41 10.22 1.14
CA LEU A 69 -23.44 11.54 1.78
C LEU A 69 -24.79 11.85 2.43
N ALA A 70 -25.90 11.53 1.76
CA ALA A 70 -27.24 11.81 2.30
C ALA A 70 -27.52 11.11 3.64
N ARG A 71 -27.09 9.86 3.79
CA ARG A 71 -27.27 9.07 5.04
C ARG A 71 -26.47 9.63 6.21
N ARG A 72 -25.30 10.21 5.94
CA ARG A 72 -24.41 10.80 6.97
C ARG A 72 -24.98 12.08 7.59
N SER A 73 -25.75 12.85 6.83
CA SER A 73 -26.46 14.04 7.33
C SER A 73 -27.64 13.67 8.24
N GLU A 74 -28.37 12.59 7.93
CA GLU A 74 -29.50 12.11 8.73
C GLU A 74 -29.04 11.56 10.10
N ASP A 75 -27.91 10.84 10.16
CA ASP A 75 -27.36 10.32 11.43
C ASP A 75 -26.82 11.43 12.37
N LEU A 76 -26.48 12.61 11.83
CA LEU A 76 -26.04 13.79 12.60
C LEU A 76 -27.21 14.61 13.17
N GLU A 77 -28.40 14.53 12.56
CA GLU A 77 -29.60 15.25 13.01
C GLU A 77 -30.38 14.51 14.11
N VAL A 78 -30.18 13.20 14.29
CA VAL A 78 -30.86 12.38 15.31
C VAL A 78 -30.09 12.35 16.65
N GLY A 79 -28.96 13.05 16.74
CA GLY A 79 -28.06 13.06 17.91
C GLY A 79 -28.17 14.27 18.86
N VAL A 80 -29.29 15.03 18.86
CA VAL A 80 -29.54 16.16 19.80
C VAL A 80 -30.75 15.89 20.67
#